data_AF-A0A4R8C7F4-F1
#
_entry.id   AF-A0A4R8C7F4-F1
#
_cell.length_a   1.000
_cell.length_b   1.000
_cell.length_c   1.000
_cell.angle_alpha   90.00
_cell.angle_beta   90.00
_cell.angle_gamma   90.00
#
_symmetry.space_group_name_H-M   'P 1'
#
loop_
_entity.id
_entity.type
_entity.pdbx_description
1 polymer ?
#
loop_
_entity_poly.entity_id
_entity_poly.type
_entity_poly.pdbx_seq_one_letter_code
_entity_poly.pdbx_strand_id
1 'polypeptide(L)'
;MSRTRTARSIAALAAASIGITVVPIGMQTAQAAATPEGFIVDFQNSAHRLVHVSPGLIDVSPSFMDAQSSPSVVALADGNYEESFQAADHTLWIANSAAGGQQFRQNCSPNPVPEMPGTGTGIAVDAKGQVRVAWAESGQESGVNLTVGVQPQCGFTEGAILPGTTPSVAALDPDLGGFVSAWVGTDHLVHGKETGHAAFTIDTHPVAPGTSPSIATDNVSTGNHWKLAYQDTTGHLVTASSNGPLDVTPSVLAPNTSPSVSHVGRTNIFEMAFVAADNSVWVDINGGGHPIGAGLNAAPGSSPAIAQDRDGSGGWEIAYQRSTDHHLVTADSLGNRFDSGQVMEDNTTPAIAALKPTNIPPFMGTGQWQFDQQPPDNGFAAYAGSWPHPILALPAGHVIQLTYPVVGTPDSTLLFVKAGHTTAECGDPSAVVALREGVGSLTAPQLAAIFGTTRPAFFPGAPLFERFCYIGPNPPAQVFIGVTTG
;
A
#
# COMPACT_ATOMS: atom_id res chain seq x y z
N MET A 1 -43.71 -67.25 13.44
CA MET A 1 -42.71 -67.64 14.46
C MET A 1 -41.60 -68.46 13.79
N SER A 2 -40.38 -67.91 13.80
CA SER A 2 -39.06 -68.55 13.74
C SER A 2 -38.72 -69.65 12.70
N ARG A 3 -37.54 -69.44 12.06
CA ARG A 3 -36.52 -70.42 11.61
C ARG A 3 -36.82 -71.13 10.27
N THR A 4 -35.89 -71.33 9.33
CA THR A 4 -34.40 -71.30 9.30
C THR A 4 -33.92 -71.38 7.84
N ARG A 5 -32.71 -70.82 7.55
CA ARG A 5 -31.59 -71.31 6.66
C ARG A 5 -31.94 -71.94 5.29
N THR A 6 -31.26 -71.70 4.16
CA THR A 6 -29.81 -71.79 3.82
C THR A 6 -29.74 -71.49 2.30
N ALA A 7 -29.01 -70.49 1.82
CA ALA A 7 -27.60 -70.51 1.38
C ALA A 7 -27.32 -70.99 -0.06
N ARG A 8 -26.35 -70.26 -0.66
CA ARG A 8 -25.44 -70.55 -1.79
C ARG A 8 -25.91 -70.14 -3.19
N SER A 9 -25.10 -69.61 -4.09
CA SER A 9 -23.75 -69.00 -4.12
C SER A 9 -23.44 -68.91 -5.62
N ILE A 10 -23.00 -67.78 -6.17
CA ILE A 10 -22.12 -67.78 -7.37
C ILE A 10 -21.04 -66.71 -7.17
N ALA A 11 -19.84 -67.10 -7.60
CA ALA A 11 -18.53 -66.59 -7.25
C ALA A 11 -18.15 -65.25 -7.86
N ALA A 12 -17.15 -64.65 -7.22
CA ALA A 12 -16.44 -63.44 -7.60
C ALA A 12 -15.53 -63.63 -8.81
N LEU A 13 -15.32 -62.54 -9.57
CA LEU A 13 -14.06 -62.26 -10.25
C LEU A 13 -13.73 -60.75 -10.15
N ALA A 14 -12.44 -60.46 -10.09
CA ALA A 14 -11.79 -59.28 -9.54
C ALA A 14 -12.05 -57.94 -10.27
N ALA A 15 -12.09 -56.85 -9.49
CA ALA A 15 -11.79 -55.49 -9.95
C ALA A 15 -10.52 -55.02 -9.24
N ALA A 16 -9.50 -54.65 -10.01
CA ALA A 16 -8.29 -54.03 -9.51
C ALA A 16 -8.57 -52.58 -9.13
N SER A 17 -8.42 -52.25 -7.85
CA SER A 17 -8.51 -50.89 -7.32
C SER A 17 -7.12 -50.25 -7.33
N ILE A 18 -6.98 -49.16 -8.10
CA ILE A 18 -5.87 -48.21 -7.96
C ILE A 18 -6.16 -47.36 -6.72
N GLY A 19 -5.40 -47.59 -5.65
CA GLY A 19 -5.42 -46.75 -4.46
C GLY A 19 -4.68 -45.44 -4.73
N ILE A 20 -5.42 -44.34 -4.86
CA ILE A 20 -4.86 -43.00 -4.74
C ILE A 20 -4.82 -42.67 -3.26
N THR A 21 -3.63 -42.63 -2.68
CA THR A 21 -3.38 -42.07 -1.35
C THR A 21 -3.55 -40.56 -1.45
N VAL A 22 -4.68 -40.05 -0.93
CA VAL A 22 -4.85 -38.61 -0.73
C VAL A 22 -3.93 -38.20 0.43
N VAL A 23 -2.85 -37.51 0.10
CA VAL A 23 -2.05 -36.76 1.08
C VAL A 23 -2.90 -35.55 1.49
N PRO A 24 -3.19 -35.32 2.78
CA PRO A 24 -3.85 -34.11 3.19
C PRO A 24 -2.90 -32.93 2.92
N ILE A 25 -3.31 -32.05 2.00
CA ILE A 25 -2.70 -30.73 1.84
C ILE A 25 -2.96 -30.01 3.16
N GLY A 26 -1.89 -29.71 3.89
CA GLY A 26 -1.98 -28.96 5.14
C GLY A 26 -2.70 -27.65 4.88
N MET A 27 -3.80 -27.42 5.60
CA MET A 27 -4.36 -26.08 5.76
C MET A 27 -3.27 -25.22 6.39
N GLN A 28 -2.64 -24.35 5.60
CA GLN A 28 -1.90 -23.22 6.14
C GLN A 28 -2.88 -22.39 6.97
N THR A 29 -2.58 -22.25 8.26
CA THR A 29 -3.29 -21.33 9.14
C THR A 29 -3.15 -19.92 8.57
N ALA A 30 -4.29 -19.29 8.29
CA ALA A 30 -4.38 -17.92 7.79
C ALA A 30 -3.55 -16.98 8.68
N GLN A 31 -2.52 -16.37 8.09
CA GLN A 31 -1.77 -15.28 8.70
C GLN A 31 -2.62 -14.03 8.50
N ALA A 32 -3.13 -13.45 9.58
CA ALA A 32 -3.83 -12.17 9.51
C ALA A 32 -2.83 -11.12 9.00
N ALA A 33 -3.17 -10.45 7.90
CA ALA A 33 -2.38 -9.35 7.35
C ALA A 33 -2.21 -8.28 8.43
N ALA A 34 -0.98 -7.86 8.67
CA ALA A 34 -0.70 -6.78 9.59
C ALA A 34 -1.37 -5.50 9.08
N THR A 35 -2.22 -4.86 9.89
CA THR A 35 -2.75 -3.54 9.56
C THR A 35 -1.57 -2.55 9.58
N PRO A 36 -1.25 -1.90 8.47
CA PRO A 36 -0.08 -1.05 8.42
C PRO A 36 -0.28 0.26 9.22
N GLU A 37 0.80 0.84 9.76
CA GLU A 37 0.75 2.19 10.37
C GLU A 37 1.44 3.23 9.48
N GLY A 38 0.90 4.46 9.50
CA GLY A 38 1.44 5.58 8.75
C GLY A 38 0.83 5.65 7.38
N PHE A 39 1.33 4.85 6.46
CA PHE A 39 0.83 4.76 5.10
C PHE A 39 0.87 3.32 4.61
N ILE A 40 0.06 3.04 3.60
CA ILE A 40 0.17 1.87 2.75
C ILE A 40 0.54 2.34 1.35
N VAL A 41 1.53 1.67 0.76
CA VAL A 41 1.89 1.83 -0.65
C VAL A 41 1.62 0.52 -1.37
N ASP A 42 0.80 0.58 -2.40
CA ASP A 42 0.52 -0.52 -3.30
C ASP A 42 1.21 -0.29 -4.64
N PHE A 43 1.82 -1.32 -5.21
CA PHE A 43 2.39 -1.27 -6.55
C PHE A 43 2.47 -2.65 -7.19
N GLN A 44 2.64 -2.68 -8.50
CA GLN A 44 2.96 -3.89 -9.24
C GLN A 44 4.47 -4.12 -9.24
N ASN A 45 4.93 -5.27 -8.77
CA ASN A 45 6.34 -5.64 -8.90
C ASN A 45 6.67 -6.26 -10.27
N SER A 46 7.97 -6.43 -10.55
CA SER A 46 8.48 -7.07 -11.78
C SER A 46 8.04 -8.54 -12.02
N ALA A 47 7.39 -9.16 -11.05
CA ALA A 47 6.77 -10.49 -11.18
C ALA A 47 5.25 -10.40 -11.44
N HIS A 48 4.76 -9.20 -11.77
CA HIS A 48 3.36 -8.86 -11.98
C HIS A 48 2.47 -9.18 -10.76
N ARG A 49 3.01 -9.03 -9.55
CA ARG A 49 2.26 -9.19 -8.29
C ARG A 49 1.94 -7.84 -7.69
N LEU A 50 0.78 -7.75 -7.06
CA LEU A 50 0.48 -6.66 -6.15
C LEU A 50 1.36 -6.79 -4.90
N VAL A 51 2.04 -5.71 -4.53
CA VAL A 51 2.89 -5.65 -3.35
C VAL A 51 2.43 -4.49 -2.47
N HIS A 52 2.30 -4.80 -1.20
CA HIS A 52 1.92 -3.90 -0.11
C HIS A 52 3.18 -3.53 0.66
N VAL A 53 3.46 -2.23 0.76
CA VAL A 53 4.60 -1.72 1.51
C VAL A 53 4.14 -0.69 2.51
N SER A 54 4.55 -0.91 3.74
CA SER A 54 4.38 0.03 4.85
C SER A 54 5.58 -0.03 5.77
N PRO A 55 5.77 0.95 6.66
CA PRO A 55 6.82 0.88 7.67
C PRO A 55 6.76 -0.44 8.47
N GLY A 56 7.76 -1.30 8.30
CA GLY A 56 7.85 -2.61 8.97
C GLY A 56 7.04 -3.75 8.32
N LEU A 57 6.41 -3.53 7.17
CA LEU A 57 5.65 -4.54 6.43
C LEU A 57 5.99 -4.49 4.94
N ILE A 58 6.37 -5.66 4.40
CA ILE A 58 6.35 -5.91 2.96
C ILE A 58 5.55 -7.20 2.79
N ASP A 59 4.40 -7.10 2.14
CA ASP A 59 3.55 -8.25 1.82
C ASP A 59 3.38 -8.35 0.31
N VAL A 60 3.60 -9.54 -0.24
CA VAL A 60 3.47 -9.80 -1.67
C VAL A 60 2.21 -10.64 -1.84
N SER A 61 1.20 -10.04 -2.47
CA SER A 61 -0.08 -10.69 -2.69
C SER A 61 0.11 -11.98 -3.52
N PRO A 62 -0.63 -13.05 -3.20
CA PRO A 62 -0.69 -14.22 -4.07
C PRO A 62 -1.34 -13.90 -5.43
N SER A 63 -2.08 -12.79 -5.55
CA SER A 63 -2.79 -12.36 -6.75
C SER A 63 -1.85 -11.75 -7.80
N PHE A 64 -2.07 -12.11 -9.05
CA PHE A 64 -1.37 -11.52 -10.19
C PHE A 64 -2.17 -10.34 -10.75
N MET A 65 -1.48 -9.24 -10.94
CA MET A 65 -1.98 -8.07 -11.65
C MET A 65 -1.77 -8.24 -13.16
N ASP A 66 -2.61 -7.61 -13.96
CA ASP A 66 -2.36 -7.49 -15.40
C ASP A 66 -1.07 -6.72 -15.64
N ALA A 67 -0.27 -7.12 -16.61
CA ALA A 67 1.03 -6.52 -16.83
C ALA A 67 0.88 -5.02 -17.17
N GLN A 68 1.70 -4.17 -16.55
CA GLN A 68 1.67 -2.72 -16.73
C GLN A 68 0.37 -2.05 -16.25
N SER A 69 -0.38 -2.71 -15.36
CA SER A 69 -1.50 -2.09 -14.67
C SER A 69 -1.01 -1.43 -13.37
N SER A 70 -1.70 -0.35 -12.95
CA SER A 70 -1.38 0.36 -11.71
C SER A 70 -2.53 0.20 -10.71
N PRO A 71 -2.24 -0.12 -9.44
CA PRO A 71 -3.27 -0.24 -8.42
C PRO A 71 -3.78 1.13 -7.95
N SER A 72 -4.77 1.12 -7.06
CA SER A 72 -5.19 2.28 -6.28
C SER A 72 -5.54 1.84 -4.88
N VAL A 73 -5.30 2.70 -3.89
CA VAL A 73 -5.55 2.40 -2.48
C VAL A 73 -6.17 3.59 -1.77
N VAL A 74 -7.09 3.33 -0.85
CA VAL A 74 -7.69 4.34 0.02
C VAL A 74 -7.75 3.83 1.47
N ALA A 75 -7.44 4.72 2.41
CA ALA A 75 -7.55 4.43 3.82
C ALA A 75 -9.01 4.55 4.31
N LEU A 76 -9.43 3.60 5.14
CA LEU A 76 -10.72 3.59 5.80
C LEU A 76 -10.63 4.25 7.19
N ALA A 77 -11.77 4.74 7.69
CA ALA A 77 -11.85 5.42 8.98
C ALA A 77 -11.55 4.51 10.19
N ASP A 78 -11.62 3.20 10.00
CA ASP A 78 -11.36 2.18 11.02
C ASP A 78 -9.89 1.71 11.04
N GLY A 79 -9.01 2.36 10.27
CA GLY A 79 -7.58 2.02 10.17
C GLY A 79 -7.26 0.91 9.16
N ASN A 80 -8.28 0.31 8.52
CA ASN A 80 -8.10 -0.58 7.38
C ASN A 80 -7.90 0.22 6.09
N TYR A 81 -7.71 -0.48 4.97
CA TYR A 81 -7.69 0.10 3.63
C TYR A 81 -8.49 -0.75 2.65
N GLU A 82 -8.90 -0.11 1.56
CA GLU A 82 -9.37 -0.78 0.36
C GLU A 82 -8.45 -0.48 -0.80
N GLU A 83 -8.25 -1.50 -1.63
CA GLU A 83 -7.44 -1.44 -2.82
C GLU A 83 -8.26 -1.88 -4.03
N SER A 84 -7.94 -1.32 -5.19
CA SER A 84 -8.44 -1.76 -6.47
C SER A 84 -7.30 -1.96 -7.47
N PHE A 85 -7.41 -3.00 -8.29
CA PHE A 85 -6.43 -3.28 -9.34
C PHE A 85 -7.04 -4.14 -10.45
N GLN A 86 -6.39 -4.11 -11.60
CA GLN A 86 -6.67 -5.01 -12.71
C GLN A 86 -5.92 -6.34 -12.49
N ALA A 87 -6.64 -7.44 -12.34
CA ALA A 87 -6.03 -8.75 -12.23
C ALA A 87 -5.58 -9.29 -13.60
N ALA A 88 -4.71 -10.30 -13.60
CA ALA A 88 -4.16 -10.91 -14.82
C ALA A 88 -5.21 -11.58 -15.74
N ASP A 89 -6.45 -11.75 -15.28
CA ASP A 89 -7.59 -12.16 -16.11
C ASP A 89 -8.34 -10.98 -16.74
N HIS A 90 -7.74 -9.78 -16.68
CA HIS A 90 -8.29 -8.49 -17.11
C HIS A 90 -9.57 -8.10 -16.36
N THR A 91 -9.80 -8.58 -15.14
CA THR A 91 -10.97 -8.17 -14.35
C THR A 91 -10.59 -7.20 -13.25
N LEU A 92 -11.50 -6.29 -12.91
CA LEU A 92 -11.36 -5.41 -11.76
C LEU A 92 -11.51 -6.21 -10.46
N TRP A 93 -10.52 -6.10 -9.59
CA TRP A 93 -10.49 -6.68 -8.26
C TRP A 93 -10.51 -5.56 -7.22
N ILE A 94 -11.33 -5.73 -6.20
CA ILE A 94 -11.37 -4.86 -5.02
C ILE A 94 -11.12 -5.73 -3.80
N ALA A 95 -10.16 -5.35 -2.96
CA ALA A 95 -9.84 -6.05 -1.72
C ALA A 95 -9.87 -5.11 -0.52
N ASN A 96 -10.19 -5.68 0.64
CA ASN A 96 -10.26 -4.98 1.91
C ASN A 96 -9.30 -5.66 2.90
N SER A 97 -8.47 -4.85 3.57
CA SER A 97 -7.44 -5.35 4.49
C SER A 97 -8.01 -6.10 5.70
N ALA A 98 -9.22 -5.74 6.18
CA ALA A 98 -9.88 -6.40 7.31
C ALA A 98 -10.25 -7.86 7.04
N ALA A 99 -10.35 -8.25 5.76
CA ALA A 99 -10.60 -9.63 5.34
C ALA A 99 -9.29 -10.41 5.07
N GLY A 100 -8.15 -9.91 5.58
CA GLY A 100 -6.82 -10.48 5.35
C GLY A 100 -6.31 -10.31 3.92
N GLY A 101 -6.83 -9.34 3.18
CA GLY A 101 -6.47 -9.12 1.77
C GLY A 101 -6.92 -10.25 0.83
N GLN A 102 -7.70 -11.24 1.30
CA GLN A 102 -8.09 -12.42 0.52
C GLN A 102 -9.51 -12.34 -0.05
N GLN A 103 -10.33 -11.38 0.40
CA GLN A 103 -11.63 -11.16 -0.22
C GLN A 103 -11.49 -10.19 -1.38
N PHE A 104 -11.05 -10.74 -2.50
CA PHE A 104 -11.15 -10.07 -3.76
C PHE A 104 -12.56 -10.23 -4.31
N ARG A 105 -13.21 -9.11 -4.57
CA ARG A 105 -14.54 -9.10 -5.17
C ARG A 105 -14.39 -8.76 -6.65
N GLN A 106 -14.58 -9.76 -7.50
CA GLN A 106 -14.60 -9.59 -8.95
C GLN A 106 -15.78 -8.70 -9.34
N ASN A 107 -15.56 -7.89 -10.39
CA ASN A 107 -16.50 -6.94 -10.99
C ASN A 107 -17.99 -7.26 -10.77
N CYS A 108 -18.76 -6.24 -10.43
CA CYS A 108 -20.18 -6.31 -10.11
C CYS A 108 -21.10 -6.46 -11.34
N SER A 109 -20.61 -7.03 -12.45
CA SER A 109 -21.41 -7.34 -13.63
C SER A 109 -21.75 -8.83 -13.68
N PRO A 110 -23.01 -9.24 -13.88
CA PRO A 110 -23.36 -10.63 -14.17
C PRO A 110 -22.70 -11.15 -15.45
N ASN A 111 -22.18 -10.25 -16.30
CA ASN A 111 -21.27 -10.53 -17.41
C ASN A 111 -20.00 -9.68 -17.25
N PRO A 112 -18.92 -10.18 -16.61
CA PRO A 112 -17.69 -9.43 -16.41
C PRO A 112 -17.20 -8.89 -17.75
N VAL A 113 -17.19 -7.56 -17.91
CA VAL A 113 -16.52 -6.93 -19.03
C VAL A 113 -15.06 -6.78 -18.62
N PRO A 114 -14.10 -7.22 -19.44
CA PRO A 114 -12.69 -7.01 -19.15
C PRO A 114 -12.39 -5.51 -18.98
N GLU A 115 -11.57 -5.15 -18.02
CA GLU A 115 -10.94 -3.84 -17.94
C GLU A 115 -9.99 -3.68 -19.13
N MET A 116 -9.82 -2.44 -19.59
CA MET A 116 -8.92 -2.18 -20.72
C MET A 116 -7.46 -2.43 -20.32
N PRO A 117 -6.67 -3.13 -21.14
CA PRO A 117 -5.25 -3.29 -20.85
C PRO A 117 -4.54 -1.94 -20.76
N GLY A 118 -3.68 -1.78 -19.76
CA GLY A 118 -2.87 -0.57 -19.57
C GLY A 118 -3.63 0.65 -19.03
N THR A 119 -4.83 0.46 -18.47
CA THR A 119 -5.52 1.47 -17.66
C THR A 119 -5.36 1.14 -16.18
N GLY A 120 -5.22 2.14 -15.32
CA GLY A 120 -5.33 1.96 -13.88
C GLY A 120 -6.76 2.19 -13.38
N THR A 121 -6.93 2.05 -12.08
CA THR A 121 -8.17 2.39 -11.37
C THR A 121 -8.04 3.73 -10.63
N GLY A 122 -9.13 4.20 -10.03
CA GLY A 122 -9.13 5.19 -8.97
C GLY A 122 -10.10 4.77 -7.88
N ILE A 123 -9.78 5.04 -6.61
CA ILE A 123 -10.64 4.65 -5.47
C ILE A 123 -10.74 5.76 -4.43
N ALA A 124 -11.93 5.95 -3.87
CA ALA A 124 -12.18 6.89 -2.78
C ALA A 124 -13.23 6.34 -1.82
N VAL A 125 -13.18 6.78 -0.56
CA VAL A 125 -14.18 6.46 0.46
C VAL A 125 -14.75 7.75 1.06
N ASP A 126 -16.07 7.84 1.14
CA ASP A 126 -16.73 8.99 1.78
C ASP A 126 -16.81 8.86 3.30
N ALA A 127 -17.24 9.94 3.95
CA ALA A 127 -17.36 9.99 5.41
C ALA A 127 -18.38 8.99 6.00
N LYS A 128 -19.26 8.41 5.16
CA LYS A 128 -20.24 7.39 5.54
C LYS A 128 -19.69 5.98 5.34
N GLY A 129 -18.43 5.84 4.91
CA GLY A 129 -17.80 4.56 4.60
C GLY A 129 -18.26 3.99 3.26
N GLN A 130 -18.88 4.80 2.39
CA GLN A 130 -19.19 4.35 1.03
C GLN A 130 -17.93 4.38 0.20
N VAL A 131 -17.56 3.25 -0.38
CA VAL A 131 -16.41 3.15 -1.28
C VAL A 131 -16.89 3.34 -2.70
N ARG A 132 -16.11 4.09 -3.47
CA ARG A 132 -16.32 4.35 -4.88
C ARG A 132 -15.05 4.06 -5.65
N VAL A 133 -15.17 3.18 -6.65
CA VAL A 133 -14.09 2.81 -7.56
C VAL A 133 -14.41 3.35 -8.95
N ALA A 134 -13.40 3.83 -9.65
CA ALA A 134 -13.41 4.37 -10.99
C ALA A 134 -12.49 3.51 -11.87
N TRP A 135 -12.97 3.01 -13.02
CA TRP A 135 -12.14 2.19 -13.93
C TRP A 135 -12.62 2.26 -15.37
N ALA A 136 -11.83 1.71 -16.29
CA ALA A 136 -12.08 1.72 -17.73
C ALA A 136 -12.54 0.35 -18.28
N GLU A 137 -13.81 0.22 -18.68
CA GLU A 137 -14.37 -1.03 -19.24
C GLU A 137 -14.19 -1.20 -20.76
N SER A 138 -13.81 -2.40 -21.23
CA SER A 138 -13.71 -2.76 -22.65
C SER A 138 -15.07 -3.02 -23.34
N GLY A 139 -15.87 -1.95 -23.52
CA GLY A 139 -16.83 -1.77 -24.63
C GLY A 139 -18.13 -2.61 -24.71
N GLN A 140 -19.26 -1.89 -24.73
CA GLN A 140 -20.25 -2.00 -25.82
C GLN A 140 -20.52 -0.56 -26.31
N GLU A 141 -20.21 -0.28 -27.58
CA GLU A 141 -20.52 0.97 -28.33
C GLU A 141 -19.92 2.30 -27.82
N SER A 142 -18.84 2.74 -28.46
CA SER A 142 -18.35 4.14 -28.51
C SER A 142 -17.90 4.83 -27.21
N GLY A 143 -17.77 4.13 -26.09
CA GLY A 143 -17.26 4.74 -24.87
C GLY A 143 -16.77 3.72 -23.88
N VAL A 144 -15.62 4.01 -23.28
CA VAL A 144 -15.15 3.33 -22.10
C VAL A 144 -15.95 3.88 -20.92
N ASN A 145 -16.75 3.07 -20.24
CA ASN A 145 -17.57 3.57 -19.14
C ASN A 145 -16.74 3.67 -17.87
N LEU A 146 -16.61 4.88 -17.33
CA LEU A 146 -16.28 5.07 -15.93
C LEU A 146 -17.47 4.57 -15.10
N THR A 147 -17.34 3.38 -14.51
CA THR A 147 -18.31 2.85 -13.55
C THR A 147 -17.89 3.24 -12.14
N VAL A 148 -18.86 3.63 -11.33
CA VAL A 148 -18.65 4.32 -10.06
C VAL A 148 -19.61 3.75 -9.02
N GLY A 149 -19.25 2.59 -8.45
CA GLY A 149 -20.15 1.78 -7.61
C GLY A 149 -19.95 1.96 -6.11
N VAL A 150 -21.05 1.97 -5.35
CA VAL A 150 -21.09 1.66 -3.91
C VAL A 150 -21.79 0.31 -3.76
N GLN A 151 -21.20 -0.66 -3.07
CA GLN A 151 -21.90 -1.94 -2.91
C GLN A 151 -23.24 -1.76 -2.15
N PRO A 152 -24.33 -2.41 -2.58
CA PRO A 152 -24.44 -3.43 -3.63
C PRO A 152 -24.93 -2.90 -5.00
N GLN A 153 -24.90 -1.60 -5.27
CA GLN A 153 -25.45 -1.02 -6.50
C GLN A 153 -24.37 -0.45 -7.43
N CYS A 154 -24.23 -1.09 -8.59
CA CYS A 154 -23.34 -0.66 -9.68
C CYS A 154 -23.91 0.61 -10.31
N GLY A 155 -23.27 1.75 -10.07
CA GLY A 155 -23.77 3.06 -10.47
C GLY A 155 -23.03 3.61 -11.69
N PHE A 156 -23.78 3.80 -12.77
CA PHE A 156 -23.65 4.74 -13.89
C PHE A 156 -22.29 4.90 -14.61
N THR A 157 -22.34 4.76 -15.93
CA THR A 157 -21.40 5.34 -16.89
C THR A 157 -21.34 6.87 -16.77
N GLU A 158 -20.14 7.43 -16.60
CA GLU A 158 -19.96 8.89 -16.56
C GLU A 158 -19.57 9.54 -17.90
N GLY A 159 -19.00 8.78 -18.83
CA GLY A 159 -18.59 9.26 -20.16
C GLY A 159 -17.61 8.27 -20.81
N ALA A 160 -17.11 8.59 -22.01
CA ALA A 160 -16.05 7.83 -22.67
C ALA A 160 -14.68 8.28 -22.13
N ILE A 161 -13.83 7.35 -21.70
CA ILE A 161 -12.41 7.61 -21.34
C ILE A 161 -11.44 7.17 -22.45
N LEU A 162 -10.32 7.89 -22.59
CA LEU A 162 -9.24 7.61 -23.54
C LEU A 162 -8.47 6.35 -23.11
N PRO A 163 -8.27 5.35 -24.00
CA PRO A 163 -7.47 4.17 -23.68
C PRO A 163 -6.03 4.54 -23.25
N GLY A 164 -5.50 3.82 -22.26
CA GLY A 164 -4.18 4.08 -21.68
C GLY A 164 -4.14 5.27 -20.71
N THR A 165 -5.29 5.78 -20.29
CA THR A 165 -5.40 6.77 -19.21
C THR A 165 -6.15 6.19 -18.02
N THR A 166 -5.86 6.72 -16.84
CA THR A 166 -6.42 6.29 -15.56
C THR A 166 -7.40 7.35 -15.06
N PRO A 167 -8.64 6.99 -14.69
CA PRO A 167 -9.57 7.92 -14.05
C PRO A 167 -9.17 8.19 -12.59
N SER A 168 -9.53 9.36 -12.07
CA SER A 168 -9.32 9.73 -10.67
C SER A 168 -10.65 10.05 -10.00
N VAL A 169 -10.81 9.66 -8.73
CA VAL A 169 -12.01 9.93 -7.93
C VAL A 169 -11.60 10.41 -6.54
N ALA A 170 -12.35 11.36 -5.99
CA ALA A 170 -12.19 11.85 -4.63
C ALA A 170 -13.55 11.95 -3.93
N ALA A 171 -13.57 11.71 -2.62
CA ALA A 171 -14.78 11.83 -1.82
C ALA A 171 -14.99 13.28 -1.37
N LEU A 172 -16.19 13.81 -1.55
CA LEU A 172 -16.55 15.13 -1.08
C LEU A 172 -16.67 15.14 0.44
N ASP A 173 -16.57 16.34 1.02
CA ASP A 173 -16.72 16.60 2.45
C ASP A 173 -17.95 15.88 3.07
N PRO A 174 -17.85 15.39 4.32
CA PRO A 174 -18.95 14.71 5.04
C PRO A 174 -20.31 15.42 4.99
N ASP A 175 -20.32 16.76 5.03
CA ASP A 175 -21.53 17.57 5.05
C ASP A 175 -22.16 17.68 3.64
N LEU A 176 -21.34 17.65 2.59
CA LEU A 176 -21.80 17.65 1.19
C LEU A 176 -22.27 16.26 0.77
N GLY A 177 -21.50 15.23 1.14
CA GLY A 177 -21.71 13.85 0.72
C GLY A 177 -21.50 13.64 -0.78
N GLY A 178 -21.09 12.43 -1.16
CA GLY A 178 -20.85 12.07 -2.54
C GLY A 178 -19.40 12.26 -2.96
N PHE A 179 -19.18 12.35 -4.27
CA PHE A 179 -17.85 12.23 -4.87
C PHE A 179 -17.72 13.12 -6.11
N VAL A 180 -16.48 13.39 -6.47
CA VAL A 180 -16.08 14.00 -7.74
C VAL A 180 -15.12 13.07 -8.47
N SER A 181 -15.28 12.97 -9.77
CA SER A 181 -14.42 12.19 -10.66
C SER A 181 -13.86 13.06 -11.78
N ALA A 182 -12.69 12.67 -12.28
CA ALA A 182 -12.05 13.26 -13.45
C ALA A 182 -11.44 12.18 -14.33
N TRP A 183 -11.55 12.33 -15.65
CA TRP A 183 -11.00 11.41 -16.63
C TRP A 183 -10.63 12.13 -17.92
N VAL A 184 -9.78 11.50 -18.75
CA VAL A 184 -9.45 12.01 -20.08
C VAL A 184 -10.46 11.48 -21.08
N GLY A 185 -11.17 12.35 -21.78
CA GLY A 185 -12.09 11.95 -22.84
C GLY A 185 -11.36 11.50 -24.11
N THR A 186 -12.06 10.83 -25.02
CA THR A 186 -11.52 10.49 -26.35
C THR A 186 -11.24 11.72 -27.22
N ASP A 187 -11.69 12.89 -26.79
CA ASP A 187 -11.39 14.21 -27.35
C ASP A 187 -10.09 14.82 -26.78
N HIS A 188 -9.35 14.07 -25.95
CA HIS A 188 -8.13 14.51 -25.26
C HIS A 188 -8.33 15.69 -24.29
N LEU A 189 -9.56 15.90 -23.82
CA LEU A 189 -9.87 16.91 -22.81
C LEU A 189 -10.10 16.25 -21.45
N VAL A 190 -9.93 17.02 -20.37
CA VAL A 190 -10.34 16.55 -19.05
C VAL A 190 -11.84 16.76 -18.89
N HIS A 191 -12.55 15.68 -18.59
CA HIS A 191 -13.95 15.68 -18.20
C HIS A 191 -14.04 15.35 -16.72
N GLY A 192 -15.11 15.82 -16.07
CA GLY A 192 -15.38 15.45 -14.70
C GLY A 192 -16.84 15.59 -14.33
N LYS A 193 -17.20 14.97 -13.21
CA LYS A 193 -18.55 14.96 -12.70
C LYS A 193 -18.54 14.97 -11.19
N GLU A 194 -19.28 15.91 -10.63
CA GLU A 194 -19.49 16.04 -9.19
C GLU A 194 -20.91 15.59 -8.83
N THR A 195 -21.04 14.89 -7.71
CA THR A 195 -22.35 14.42 -7.22
C THR A 195 -23.27 15.62 -6.98
N GLY A 196 -24.47 15.58 -7.58
CA GLY A 196 -25.45 16.67 -7.48
C GLY A 196 -25.22 17.86 -8.42
N HIS A 197 -24.16 17.83 -9.23
CA HIS A 197 -23.82 18.89 -10.19
C HIS A 197 -23.83 18.38 -11.63
N ALA A 198 -23.88 19.31 -12.59
CA ALA A 198 -23.70 18.99 -14.01
C ALA A 198 -22.24 18.57 -14.28
N ALA A 199 -22.03 17.74 -15.30
CA ALA A 199 -20.69 17.41 -15.77
C ALA A 199 -19.97 18.68 -16.26
N PHE A 200 -18.64 18.68 -16.14
CA PHE A 200 -17.77 19.76 -16.59
C PHE A 200 -16.69 19.22 -17.54
N THR A 201 -16.15 20.12 -18.38
CA THR A 201 -15.06 19.84 -19.31
C THR A 201 -14.07 21.00 -19.28
N ILE A 202 -12.78 20.70 -19.29
CA ILE A 202 -11.72 21.69 -19.47
C ILE A 202 -11.31 21.67 -20.94
N ASP A 203 -11.70 22.69 -21.69
CA ASP A 203 -11.64 22.72 -23.17
C ASP A 203 -10.51 23.58 -23.76
N THR A 204 -9.73 24.25 -22.91
CA THR A 204 -8.69 25.20 -23.34
C THR A 204 -7.27 24.64 -23.34
N HIS A 205 -7.02 23.54 -22.63
CA HIS A 205 -5.69 22.93 -22.48
C HIS A 205 -5.80 21.41 -22.64
N PRO A 206 -5.63 20.89 -23.86
CA PRO A 206 -5.71 19.45 -24.09
C PRO A 206 -4.64 18.69 -23.32
N VAL A 207 -5.00 17.47 -22.90
CA VAL A 207 -4.16 16.59 -22.09
C VAL A 207 -3.02 16.00 -22.93
N ALA A 208 -1.81 15.93 -22.36
CA ALA A 208 -0.68 15.27 -23.00
C ALA A 208 -0.94 13.76 -23.20
N PRO A 209 -0.48 13.17 -24.32
CA PRO A 209 -0.58 11.72 -24.53
C PRO A 209 0.09 10.91 -23.41
N GLY A 210 -0.54 9.80 -23.00
CA GLY A 210 0.01 8.90 -21.99
C GLY A 210 0.00 9.47 -20.56
N THR A 211 -0.86 10.46 -20.29
CA THR A 211 -0.97 11.11 -18.99
C THR A 211 -2.41 11.02 -18.49
N SER A 212 -2.55 11.09 -17.17
CA SER A 212 -3.83 10.95 -16.47
C SER A 212 -4.04 12.12 -15.50
N PRO A 213 -5.29 12.51 -15.25
CA PRO A 213 -5.61 13.51 -14.23
C PRO A 213 -5.50 12.91 -12.83
N SER A 214 -5.25 13.76 -11.84
CA SER A 214 -5.42 13.44 -10.42
C SER A 214 -6.32 14.48 -9.76
N ILE A 215 -7.27 14.03 -8.95
CA ILE A 215 -8.20 14.89 -8.20
C ILE A 215 -8.16 14.54 -6.72
N ALA A 216 -8.15 15.57 -5.88
CA ALA A 216 -8.32 15.46 -4.44
C ALA A 216 -9.33 16.49 -3.93
N THR A 217 -9.89 16.24 -2.76
CA THR A 217 -10.86 17.11 -2.09
C THR A 217 -10.31 17.63 -0.77
N ASP A 218 -10.76 18.80 -0.36
CA ASP A 218 -10.54 19.27 1.01
C ASP A 218 -11.69 18.85 1.95
N ASN A 219 -11.40 18.79 3.24
CA ASN A 219 -12.36 18.35 4.27
C ASN A 219 -13.14 19.52 4.89
N VAL A 220 -13.50 20.55 4.10
CA VAL A 220 -14.26 21.69 4.61
C VAL A 220 -15.44 22.01 3.70
N SER A 221 -16.59 22.37 4.28
CA SER A 221 -17.85 22.64 3.57
C SER A 221 -18.04 24.09 3.05
N THR A 222 -17.02 24.95 3.11
CA THR A 222 -17.06 26.33 2.55
C THR A 222 -15.85 26.68 1.64
N GLY A 223 -15.96 26.60 0.30
CA GLY A 223 -14.88 27.01 -0.64
C GLY A 223 -14.66 26.16 -1.91
N ASN A 224 -13.39 26.11 -2.37
CA ASN A 224 -12.91 25.31 -3.50
C ASN A 224 -12.65 23.86 -3.04
N HIS A 225 -13.69 23.05 -3.06
CA HIS A 225 -13.70 21.74 -2.38
C HIS A 225 -12.91 20.63 -3.05
N TRP A 226 -12.46 20.84 -4.29
CA TRP A 226 -11.57 19.93 -4.97
C TRP A 226 -10.52 20.67 -5.77
N LYS A 227 -9.39 20.00 -5.95
CA LYS A 227 -8.28 20.39 -6.82
C LYS A 227 -7.99 19.24 -7.76
N LEU A 228 -7.93 19.58 -9.04
CA LEU A 228 -7.60 18.69 -10.15
C LEU A 228 -6.25 19.14 -10.72
N ALA A 229 -5.38 18.20 -11.07
CA ALA A 229 -4.16 18.47 -11.81
C ALA A 229 -3.96 17.47 -12.95
N TYR A 230 -3.34 17.93 -14.04
CA TYR A 230 -2.97 17.10 -15.19
C TYR A 230 -1.81 17.76 -15.97
N GLN A 231 -1.20 17.00 -16.88
CA GLN A 231 -0.20 17.52 -17.81
C GLN A 231 -0.88 17.92 -19.13
N ASP A 232 -0.67 19.15 -19.59
CA ASP A 232 -1.16 19.56 -20.91
C ASP A 232 -0.20 19.20 -22.06
N THR A 233 -0.66 19.35 -23.30
CA THR A 233 0.15 19.10 -24.51
C THR A 233 1.40 19.97 -24.67
N THR A 234 1.55 21.04 -23.89
CA THR A 234 2.78 21.84 -23.83
C THR A 234 3.77 21.34 -22.79
N GLY A 235 3.38 20.32 -22.01
CA GLY A 235 4.17 19.69 -20.97
C GLY A 235 4.01 20.35 -19.60
N HIS A 236 3.16 21.37 -19.47
CA HIS A 236 2.99 22.12 -18.24
C HIS A 236 2.00 21.43 -17.29
N LEU A 237 2.22 21.61 -15.99
CA LEU A 237 1.24 21.26 -14.95
C LEU A 237 0.07 22.23 -15.04
N VAL A 238 -1.13 21.71 -15.29
CA VAL A 238 -2.36 22.50 -15.28
C VAL A 238 -3.20 22.09 -14.10
N THR A 239 -3.76 23.07 -13.39
CA THR A 239 -4.64 22.82 -12.26
C THR A 239 -5.98 23.53 -12.38
N ALA A 240 -7.03 22.90 -11.86
CA ALA A 240 -8.38 23.45 -11.77
C ALA A 240 -8.96 23.22 -10.37
N SER A 241 -9.90 24.07 -9.97
CA SER A 241 -10.62 23.94 -8.70
C SER A 241 -12.11 24.21 -8.92
N SER A 242 -12.95 23.72 -8.00
CA SER A 242 -14.41 23.74 -8.16
C SER A 242 -15.05 25.10 -8.49
N ASN A 243 -14.45 26.20 -8.02
CA ASN A 243 -14.87 27.58 -8.29
C ASN A 243 -13.66 28.48 -8.67
N GLY A 244 -12.51 27.89 -9.00
CA GLY A 244 -11.27 28.62 -9.30
C GLY A 244 -11.04 28.79 -10.79
N PRO A 245 -10.27 29.82 -11.21
CA PRO A 245 -9.75 29.86 -12.57
C PRO A 245 -8.86 28.64 -12.83
N LEU A 246 -8.79 28.23 -14.10
CA LEU A 246 -7.76 27.33 -14.57
C LEU A 246 -6.39 28.00 -14.41
N ASP A 247 -5.41 27.27 -13.90
CA ASP A 247 -4.07 27.76 -13.64
C ASP A 247 -3.04 26.86 -14.33
N VAL A 248 -2.24 27.44 -15.23
CA VAL A 248 -1.12 26.77 -15.91
C VAL A 248 0.15 27.16 -15.18
N THR A 249 0.76 26.22 -14.48
CA THR A 249 1.91 26.54 -13.64
C THR A 249 3.21 26.61 -14.46
N PRO A 250 4.26 27.26 -13.93
CA PRO A 250 5.59 27.23 -14.55
C PRO A 250 6.25 25.84 -14.55
N SER A 251 5.69 24.87 -13.81
CA SER A 251 6.24 23.52 -13.68
C SER A 251 6.04 22.71 -14.95
N VAL A 252 7.12 22.12 -15.45
CA VAL A 252 7.13 21.29 -16.67
C VAL A 252 7.40 19.84 -16.29
N LEU A 253 6.49 18.96 -16.70
CA LEU A 253 6.50 17.53 -16.39
C LEU A 253 7.31 16.75 -17.44
N ALA A 254 7.89 15.63 -17.02
CA ALA A 254 8.43 14.65 -17.95
C ALA A 254 7.32 14.07 -18.82
N PRO A 255 7.60 13.74 -20.10
CA PRO A 255 6.60 13.12 -20.98
C PRO A 255 6.18 11.74 -20.46
N ASN A 256 4.93 11.35 -20.73
CA ASN A 256 4.32 10.10 -20.27
C ASN A 256 4.35 9.92 -18.74
N THR A 257 4.25 11.02 -17.99
CA THR A 257 4.10 10.99 -16.53
C THR A 257 2.86 11.79 -16.14
N SER A 258 2.23 11.39 -15.05
CA SER A 258 1.03 12.02 -14.52
C SER A 258 1.33 12.69 -13.18
N PRO A 259 0.73 13.85 -12.87
CA PRO A 259 0.81 14.39 -11.52
C PRO A 259 -0.09 13.57 -10.57
N SER A 260 0.22 13.63 -9.28
CA SER A 260 -0.64 13.15 -8.20
C SER A 260 -0.93 14.31 -7.24
N VAL A 261 -2.19 14.47 -6.83
CA VAL A 261 -2.66 15.56 -5.97
C VAL A 261 -3.13 14.98 -4.65
N SER A 262 -2.73 15.61 -3.53
CA SER A 262 -3.35 15.37 -2.23
C SER A 262 -3.70 16.70 -1.58
N HIS A 263 -4.78 16.71 -0.78
CA HIS A 263 -4.99 17.75 0.21
C HIS A 263 -3.98 17.57 1.34
N VAL A 264 -3.31 18.64 1.76
CA VAL A 264 -2.25 18.57 2.78
C VAL A 264 -2.46 19.62 3.86
N GLY A 265 -2.77 19.15 5.07
CA GLY A 265 -2.86 19.96 6.27
C GLY A 265 -4.20 20.65 6.45
N ARG A 266 -4.17 21.99 6.57
CA ARG A 266 -5.35 22.82 6.84
C ARG A 266 -6.06 23.20 5.53
N THR A 267 -7.36 23.46 5.66
CA THR A 267 -8.32 23.87 4.62
C THR A 267 -7.74 24.58 3.39
N ASN A 268 -8.12 24.10 2.19
CA ASN A 268 -7.72 24.62 0.87
C ASN A 268 -6.21 24.58 0.53
N ILE A 269 -5.41 23.70 1.15
CA ILE A 269 -4.02 23.47 0.74
C ILE A 269 -3.94 22.13 0.00
N PHE A 270 -3.52 22.22 -1.27
CA PHE A 270 -3.28 21.07 -2.13
C PHE A 270 -1.84 21.07 -2.60
N GLU A 271 -1.24 19.90 -2.58
CA GLU A 271 0.12 19.66 -3.06
C GLU A 271 0.07 18.67 -4.21
N MET A 272 0.91 18.92 -5.20
CA MET A 272 1.03 18.09 -6.38
C MET A 272 2.42 17.49 -6.47
N ALA A 273 2.54 16.18 -6.37
CA ALA A 273 3.76 15.47 -6.72
C ALA A 273 3.81 15.21 -8.23
N PHE A 274 4.96 15.39 -8.84
CA PHE A 274 5.16 15.11 -10.26
C PHE A 274 6.63 14.80 -10.57
N VAL A 275 6.86 14.19 -11.73
CA VAL A 275 8.21 14.02 -12.29
C VAL A 275 8.48 15.19 -13.21
N ALA A 276 9.49 16.01 -12.88
CA ALA A 276 9.89 17.14 -13.70
C ALA A 276 10.59 16.70 -14.99
N ALA A 277 10.71 17.60 -15.97
CA ALA A 277 11.33 17.29 -17.27
C ALA A 277 12.78 16.77 -17.22
N ASP A 278 13.49 16.96 -16.11
CA ASP A 278 14.83 16.39 -15.86
C ASP A 278 14.80 15.02 -15.15
N ASN A 279 13.61 14.43 -15.02
CA ASN A 279 13.28 13.19 -14.31
C ASN A 279 13.39 13.25 -12.78
N SER A 280 13.64 14.41 -12.19
CA SER A 280 13.62 14.52 -10.73
C SER A 280 12.19 14.61 -10.18
N VAL A 281 11.98 14.11 -8.97
CA VAL A 281 10.67 14.18 -8.28
C VAL A 281 10.52 15.55 -7.62
N TRP A 282 9.39 16.20 -7.89
CA TRP A 282 9.06 17.54 -7.43
C TRP A 282 7.72 17.55 -6.70
N VAL A 283 7.54 18.57 -5.87
CA VAL A 283 6.25 18.97 -5.32
C VAL A 283 5.94 20.40 -5.78
N ASP A 284 4.68 20.69 -6.10
CA ASP A 284 4.18 22.01 -6.45
C ASP A 284 3.02 22.41 -5.54
N ILE A 285 3.05 23.65 -5.08
CA ILE A 285 1.96 24.34 -4.40
C ILE A 285 1.70 25.64 -5.15
N ASN A 286 0.54 25.75 -5.83
CA ASN A 286 0.11 26.96 -6.53
C ASN A 286 1.18 27.60 -7.44
N GLY A 287 1.91 26.77 -8.20
CA GLY A 287 2.98 27.15 -9.11
C GLY A 287 4.35 27.39 -8.47
N GLY A 288 4.50 27.09 -7.19
CA GLY A 288 5.75 27.14 -6.43
C GLY A 288 6.58 25.86 -6.48
N GLY A 289 6.61 25.17 -7.63
CA GLY A 289 7.30 23.90 -7.80
C GLY A 289 8.76 23.89 -7.31
N HIS A 290 9.14 22.86 -6.55
CA HIS A 290 10.53 22.60 -6.16
C HIS A 290 10.84 21.09 -6.05
N PRO A 291 12.11 20.68 -6.22
CA PRO A 291 12.49 19.28 -6.02
C PRO A 291 12.35 18.87 -4.55
N ILE A 292 12.01 17.61 -4.30
CA ILE A 292 11.91 17.05 -2.94
C ILE A 292 13.26 16.61 -2.34
N GLY A 293 14.34 16.80 -3.11
CA GLY A 293 15.71 16.59 -2.64
C GLY A 293 16.68 16.37 -3.79
N ALA A 294 17.98 16.50 -3.52
CA ALA A 294 19.01 16.26 -4.52
C ALA A 294 19.08 14.77 -4.91
N GLY A 295 19.16 14.50 -6.22
CA GLY A 295 19.40 13.16 -6.78
C GLY A 295 18.21 12.20 -6.71
N LEU A 296 17.00 12.69 -6.44
CA LEU A 296 15.78 11.88 -6.41
C LEU A 296 15.16 11.83 -7.80
N ASN A 297 15.62 10.87 -8.61
CA ASN A 297 15.19 10.71 -9.99
C ASN A 297 14.23 9.52 -10.13
N ALA A 298 13.05 9.78 -10.69
CA ALA A 298 12.08 8.75 -11.02
C ALA A 298 12.47 7.99 -12.29
N ALA A 299 12.07 6.73 -12.38
CA ALA A 299 12.22 5.94 -13.59
C ALA A 299 11.42 6.58 -14.75
N PRO A 300 11.96 6.63 -15.98
CA PRO A 300 11.24 7.18 -17.12
C PRO A 300 9.87 6.52 -17.32
N GLY A 301 8.83 7.33 -17.54
CA GLY A 301 7.46 6.83 -17.73
C GLY A 301 6.74 6.37 -16.46
N SER A 302 7.38 6.45 -15.28
CA SER A 302 6.73 6.25 -13.99
C SER A 302 6.19 7.56 -13.44
N SER A 303 5.04 7.51 -12.79
CA SER A 303 4.46 8.67 -12.10
C SER A 303 4.62 8.51 -10.58
N PRO A 304 4.69 9.60 -9.80
CA PRO A 304 4.70 9.52 -8.35
C PRO A 304 3.27 9.48 -7.81
N ALA A 305 3.11 9.06 -6.57
CA ALA A 305 1.87 9.21 -5.81
C ALA A 305 2.12 9.96 -4.50
N ILE A 306 1.18 10.82 -4.10
CA ILE A 306 1.27 11.61 -2.87
C ILE A 306 0.07 11.35 -1.96
N ALA A 307 0.32 11.28 -0.66
CA ALA A 307 -0.71 11.30 0.37
C ALA A 307 -0.36 12.31 1.46
N GLN A 308 -1.39 12.82 2.13
CA GLN A 308 -1.23 13.60 3.35
C GLN A 308 -0.48 12.78 4.42
N ASP A 309 0.44 13.39 5.14
CA ASP A 309 1.09 12.73 6.28
C ASP A 309 0.07 12.38 7.38
N ARG A 310 0.36 11.27 8.07
CA ARG A 310 -0.45 10.56 9.07
C ARG A 310 -1.08 11.47 10.12
N ASP A 311 -0.34 12.46 10.60
CA ASP A 311 -0.76 13.29 11.74
C ASP A 311 -1.67 14.45 11.34
N GLY A 312 -1.93 14.61 10.03
CA GLY A 312 -2.73 15.71 9.49
C GLY A 312 -2.13 17.09 9.77
N SER A 313 -0.86 17.17 10.20
CA SER A 313 -0.20 18.42 10.60
C SER A 313 0.20 19.31 9.43
N GLY A 314 0.09 18.78 8.19
CA GLY A 314 0.43 19.47 6.96
C GLY A 314 1.71 18.98 6.29
N GLY A 315 2.18 17.79 6.63
CA GLY A 315 3.19 17.07 5.86
C GLY A 315 2.59 16.21 4.75
N TRP A 316 3.46 15.67 3.91
CA TRP A 316 3.14 14.74 2.83
C TRP A 316 4.11 13.56 2.82
N GLU A 317 3.66 12.46 2.23
CA GLU A 317 4.47 11.30 1.84
C GLU A 317 4.33 11.07 0.34
N ILE A 318 5.45 10.89 -0.35
CA ILE A 318 5.50 10.61 -1.79
C ILE A 318 6.12 9.24 -2.04
N ALA A 319 5.44 8.40 -2.81
CA ALA A 319 5.93 7.14 -3.33
C ALA A 319 6.30 7.27 -4.82
N TYR A 320 7.44 6.71 -5.23
CA TYR A 320 7.87 6.72 -6.63
C TYR A 320 8.81 5.56 -6.97
N GLN A 321 8.92 5.25 -8.26
CA GLN A 321 9.87 4.28 -8.79
C GLN A 321 11.23 4.95 -9.02
N ARG A 322 12.29 4.49 -8.36
CA ARG A 322 13.63 5.07 -8.52
C ARG A 322 14.28 4.66 -9.84
N SER A 323 14.89 5.61 -10.55
CA SER A 323 15.51 5.39 -11.86
C SER A 323 16.70 4.44 -11.93
N THR A 324 17.46 4.25 -10.85
CA THR A 324 18.72 3.50 -10.89
C THR A 324 18.55 1.98 -10.82
N ASP A 325 17.55 1.53 -10.09
CA ASP A 325 17.29 0.12 -9.77
C ASP A 325 15.80 -0.24 -9.74
N HIS A 326 14.94 0.71 -10.12
CA HIS A 326 13.50 0.50 -10.24
C HIS A 326 12.83 0.15 -8.90
N HIS A 327 13.49 0.43 -7.77
CA HIS A 327 12.92 0.18 -6.46
C HIS A 327 11.77 1.13 -6.15
N LEU A 328 10.76 0.65 -5.41
CA LEU A 328 9.81 1.53 -4.74
C LEU A 328 10.53 2.27 -3.60
N VAL A 329 10.49 3.60 -3.66
CA VAL A 329 11.01 4.50 -2.64
C VAL A 329 9.89 5.41 -2.15
N THR A 330 9.86 5.68 -0.85
CA THR A 330 9.03 6.73 -0.26
C THR A 330 9.89 7.85 0.34
N ALA A 331 9.36 9.06 0.34
CA ALA A 331 9.98 10.23 0.95
C ALA A 331 8.93 11.12 1.59
N ASP A 332 9.25 11.67 2.75
CA ASP A 332 8.37 12.57 3.48
C ASP A 332 8.78 14.04 3.36
N SER A 333 7.87 14.92 3.78
CA SER A 333 8.10 16.37 3.85
C SER A 333 9.24 16.82 4.79
N LEU A 334 9.74 15.95 5.66
CA LEU A 334 10.88 16.20 6.55
C LEU A 334 12.21 15.76 5.92
N GLY A 335 12.17 15.14 4.74
CA GLY A 335 13.31 14.63 4.01
C GLY A 335 13.76 13.23 4.44
N ASN A 336 12.96 12.54 5.26
CA ASN A 336 13.17 11.12 5.53
C ASN A 336 12.86 10.32 4.26
N ARG A 337 13.52 9.17 4.12
CA ARG A 337 13.41 8.32 2.93
C ARG A 337 13.40 6.86 3.34
N PHE A 338 12.59 6.09 2.65
CA PHE A 338 12.52 4.65 2.81
C PHE A 338 12.65 3.97 1.45
N ASP A 339 13.55 2.99 1.36
CA ASP A 339 13.72 2.14 0.18
C ASP A 339 13.22 0.74 0.54
N SER A 340 12.20 0.29 -0.19
CA SER A 340 11.58 -1.02 0.07
C SER A 340 12.46 -2.20 -0.33
N GLY A 341 13.48 -1.98 -1.17
CA GLY A 341 14.24 -3.05 -1.82
C GLY A 341 13.45 -3.83 -2.88
N GLN A 342 12.20 -3.43 -3.16
CA GLN A 342 11.32 -4.13 -4.10
C GLN A 342 11.31 -3.45 -5.46
N VAL A 343 11.58 -4.24 -6.51
CA VAL A 343 11.60 -3.78 -7.90
C VAL A 343 10.17 -3.65 -8.44
N MET A 344 9.76 -2.42 -8.78
CA MET A 344 8.49 -2.11 -9.44
C MET A 344 8.54 -2.51 -10.92
N GLU A 345 7.39 -2.89 -11.48
CA GLU A 345 7.20 -3.08 -12.92
C GLU A 345 7.36 -1.75 -13.67
N ASP A 346 8.00 -1.78 -14.83
CA ASP A 346 8.22 -0.57 -15.64
C ASP A 346 6.92 0.00 -16.20
N ASN A 347 6.85 1.33 -16.30
CA ASN A 347 5.68 2.09 -16.75
C ASN A 347 4.42 1.87 -15.88
N THR A 348 4.61 1.48 -14.61
CA THR A 348 3.55 1.47 -13.61
C THR A 348 3.72 2.63 -12.63
N THR A 349 2.65 2.91 -11.88
CA THR A 349 2.60 3.99 -10.90
C THR A 349 2.23 3.38 -9.54
N PRO A 350 2.90 3.76 -8.44
CA PRO A 350 2.50 3.31 -7.11
C PRO A 350 1.22 4.03 -6.69
N ALA A 351 0.50 3.48 -5.72
CA ALA A 351 -0.60 4.14 -5.04
C ALA A 351 -0.30 4.25 -3.56
N ILE A 352 -0.61 5.38 -2.93
CA ILE A 352 -0.34 5.60 -1.50
C ILE A 352 -1.58 6.13 -0.78
N ALA A 353 -1.84 5.60 0.42
CA ALA A 353 -2.87 6.12 1.31
C ALA A 353 -2.36 6.23 2.74
N ALA A 354 -2.71 7.33 3.41
CA ALA A 354 -2.37 7.56 4.79
C ALA A 354 -3.36 6.86 5.72
N LEU A 355 -2.86 5.92 6.52
CA LEU A 355 -3.67 5.12 7.42
C LEU A 355 -3.91 5.89 8.71
N LYS A 356 -5.20 6.03 9.07
CA LYS A 356 -5.57 6.65 10.35
C LYS A 356 -5.20 5.71 11.49
N PRO A 357 -4.61 6.22 12.59
CA PRO A 357 -4.44 5.42 13.80
C PRO A 357 -5.81 4.90 14.24
N THR A 358 -5.94 3.59 14.46
CA THR A 358 -7.11 3.06 15.15
C THR A 358 -7.18 3.73 16.53
N ASN A 359 -8.35 4.25 16.93
CA ASN A 359 -8.59 4.88 18.25
C ASN A 359 -8.50 3.89 19.44
N ILE A 360 -7.64 2.87 19.34
CA ILE A 360 -7.28 2.02 20.46
C ILE A 360 -6.26 2.81 21.28
N PRO A 361 -6.56 3.18 22.54
CA PRO A 361 -5.56 3.84 23.38
C PRO A 361 -4.32 2.93 23.44
N PRO A 362 -3.12 3.48 23.20
CA PRO A 362 -1.93 2.67 23.10
C PRO A 362 -1.74 1.85 24.37
N PHE A 363 -1.39 0.58 24.21
CA PHE A 363 -0.98 -0.24 25.32
C PHE A 363 0.31 0.35 25.90
N MET A 364 0.19 1.01 27.04
CA MET A 364 1.35 1.41 27.84
C MET A 364 1.70 0.29 28.80
N GLY A 365 2.86 -0.34 28.60
CA GLY A 365 3.28 -1.45 29.43
C GLY A 365 4.72 -1.88 29.20
N THR A 366 5.24 -2.65 30.16
CA THR A 366 6.52 -3.35 30.01
C THR A 366 6.25 -4.85 29.88
N GLY A 367 7.04 -5.55 29.08
CA GLY A 367 6.96 -6.99 28.93
C GLY A 367 8.25 -7.62 28.43
N GLN A 368 8.20 -8.93 28.15
CA GLN A 368 9.35 -9.69 27.68
C GLN A 368 9.09 -10.30 26.32
N TRP A 369 9.89 -9.93 25.34
CA TRP A 369 9.91 -10.54 24.02
C TRP A 369 10.82 -11.77 24.04
N GLN A 370 10.21 -12.94 23.84
CA GLN A 370 10.90 -14.21 23.71
C GLN A 370 11.35 -14.43 22.26
N PHE A 371 12.59 -14.87 22.12
CA PHE A 371 13.16 -15.32 20.86
C PHE A 371 13.64 -16.76 21.00
N ASP A 372 13.29 -17.59 20.03
CA ASP A 372 13.68 -18.99 19.98
C ASP A 372 14.87 -19.16 19.04
N GLN A 373 15.83 -20.00 19.46
CA GLN A 373 17.00 -20.31 18.66
C GLN A 373 16.57 -20.99 17.35
N GLN A 374 17.07 -20.47 16.24
CA GLN A 374 16.87 -21.03 14.91
C GLN A 374 18.00 -21.99 14.55
N PRO A 375 17.82 -22.87 13.55
CA PRO A 375 18.92 -23.67 13.01
C PRO A 375 20.12 -22.77 12.67
N PRO A 376 21.35 -23.17 13.01
CA PRO A 376 22.52 -22.31 12.85
C PRO A 376 22.73 -21.94 11.38
N ASP A 377 23.00 -20.65 11.14
CA ASP A 377 23.27 -20.06 9.83
C ASP A 377 24.64 -19.37 9.89
N ASN A 378 25.56 -19.74 8.99
CA ASN A 378 26.94 -19.20 8.90
C ASN A 378 27.75 -19.10 10.22
N GLY A 379 27.52 -19.99 11.19
CA GLY A 379 28.33 -20.09 12.41
C GLY A 379 27.94 -19.14 13.55
N PHE A 380 26.91 -18.30 13.36
CA PHE A 380 26.27 -17.55 14.45
C PHE A 380 25.04 -18.29 14.98
N ALA A 381 24.76 -18.14 16.28
CA ALA A 381 23.49 -18.60 16.84
C ALA A 381 22.42 -17.57 16.50
N ALA A 382 21.57 -17.90 15.53
CA ALA A 382 20.47 -17.06 15.08
C ALA A 382 19.22 -17.27 15.96
N TYR A 383 18.46 -16.20 16.17
CA TYR A 383 17.23 -16.20 16.95
C TYR A 383 16.15 -15.45 16.18
N ALA A 384 14.91 -15.89 16.34
CA ALA A 384 13.74 -15.23 15.78
C ALA A 384 12.62 -15.22 16.82
N GLY A 385 11.81 -14.17 16.80
CA GLY A 385 10.71 -14.02 17.74
C GLY A 385 9.67 -13.03 17.21
N SER A 386 8.50 -13.03 17.83
CA SER A 386 7.43 -12.08 17.54
C SER A 386 6.93 -11.35 18.78
N TRP A 387 6.64 -10.05 18.66
CA TRP A 387 6.10 -9.21 19.73
C TRP A 387 4.85 -8.46 19.28
N PRO A 388 3.71 -8.58 20.00
CA PRO A 388 3.46 -9.47 21.12
C PRO A 388 3.62 -10.94 20.74
N HIS A 389 3.75 -11.82 21.73
CA HIS A 389 3.64 -13.25 21.46
C HIS A 389 2.26 -13.53 20.83
N PRO A 390 2.11 -14.38 19.79
CA PRO A 390 0.86 -14.48 19.01
C PRO A 390 -0.36 -14.96 19.82
N ILE A 391 -0.13 -15.53 21.01
CA ILE A 391 -1.15 -16.00 21.95
C ILE A 391 -1.64 -14.87 22.88
N LEU A 392 -0.84 -13.81 23.07
CA LEU A 392 -1.17 -12.67 23.91
C LEU A 392 -1.93 -11.63 23.09
N ALA A 393 -3.23 -11.48 23.36
CA ALA A 393 -4.02 -10.37 22.83
C ALA A 393 -3.66 -9.07 23.58
N LEU A 394 -2.58 -8.42 23.20
CA LEU A 394 -2.27 -7.06 23.65
C LEU A 394 -2.99 -6.04 22.76
N PRO A 395 -3.55 -4.95 23.32
CA PRO A 395 -4.01 -3.82 22.53
C PRO A 395 -2.88 -3.25 21.67
N ALA A 396 -3.23 -2.51 20.63
CA ALA A 396 -2.26 -1.86 19.76
C ALA A 396 -1.32 -0.93 20.55
N GLY A 397 -0.09 -0.78 20.10
CA GLY A 397 0.89 0.11 20.72
C GLY A 397 2.16 0.21 19.89
N HIS A 398 3.14 0.99 20.36
CA HIS A 398 4.45 1.07 19.71
C HIS A 398 5.58 0.76 20.68
N VAL A 399 6.64 0.13 20.17
CA VAL A 399 7.86 -0.12 20.94
C VAL A 399 8.61 1.19 21.11
N ILE A 400 8.72 1.64 22.35
CA ILE A 400 9.49 2.85 22.70
C ILE A 400 10.90 2.49 23.20
N GLN A 401 11.10 1.25 23.64
CA GLN A 401 12.36 0.83 24.23
C GLN A 401 12.56 -0.68 24.13
N LEU A 402 13.77 -1.09 23.72
CA LEU A 402 14.26 -2.47 23.84
C LEU A 402 15.46 -2.48 24.78
N THR A 403 15.45 -3.39 25.75
CA THR A 403 16.48 -3.55 26.78
C THR A 403 16.89 -5.01 26.90
N TYR A 404 18.19 -5.27 27.06
CA TYR A 404 18.67 -6.62 27.34
C TYR A 404 19.11 -6.70 28.81
N PRO A 405 18.28 -7.29 29.70
CA PRO A 405 18.55 -7.31 31.14
C PRO A 405 19.77 -8.17 31.46
N VAL A 406 20.47 -7.84 32.55
CA VAL A 406 21.62 -8.61 33.03
C VAL A 406 21.15 -9.93 33.65
N VAL A 407 21.65 -11.05 33.14
CA VAL A 407 21.46 -12.39 33.67
C VAL A 407 22.82 -12.99 34.04
N GLY A 408 23.38 -12.56 35.17
CA GLY A 408 24.68 -13.05 35.67
C GLY A 408 25.85 -12.15 35.28
N THR A 409 26.93 -12.72 34.74
CA THR A 409 28.09 -11.94 34.26
C THR A 409 27.83 -11.46 32.82
N PRO A 410 27.90 -10.15 32.53
CA PRO A 410 27.53 -9.61 31.23
C PRO A 410 28.59 -9.93 30.17
N ASP A 411 28.46 -11.08 29.53
CA ASP A 411 29.38 -11.58 28.52
C ASP A 411 28.71 -11.78 27.15
N SER A 412 27.50 -11.21 26.98
CA SER A 412 26.70 -11.45 25.77
C SER A 412 26.24 -10.17 25.06
N THR A 413 26.14 -10.27 23.72
CA THR A 413 25.69 -9.19 22.83
C THR A 413 24.71 -9.76 21.82
N LEU A 414 23.59 -9.06 21.63
CA LEU A 414 22.61 -9.34 20.59
C LEU A 414 22.89 -8.42 19.40
N LEU A 415 23.00 -9.00 18.21
CA LEU A 415 23.18 -8.27 16.96
C LEU A 415 21.86 -8.31 16.19
N PHE A 416 21.01 -7.32 16.38
CA PHE A 416 19.77 -7.17 15.64
C PHE A 416 20.06 -6.95 14.17
N VAL A 417 19.39 -7.68 13.31
CA VAL A 417 19.55 -7.54 11.86
C VAL A 417 18.80 -6.27 11.44
N LYS A 418 19.43 -5.42 10.62
CA LYS A 418 18.78 -4.23 10.10
C LYS A 418 17.72 -4.60 9.05
N ALA A 419 16.74 -3.73 8.85
CA ALA A 419 15.76 -3.90 7.78
C ALA A 419 16.47 -4.10 6.42
N GLY A 420 16.02 -5.08 5.65
CA GLY A 420 16.62 -5.46 4.35
C GLY A 420 17.82 -6.41 4.42
N HIS A 421 18.28 -6.81 5.61
CA HIS A 421 19.38 -7.75 5.80
C HIS A 421 18.92 -9.10 6.37
N THR A 422 19.84 -10.07 6.42
CA THR A 422 19.62 -11.44 6.89
C THR A 422 20.59 -11.86 7.99
N THR A 423 20.26 -12.93 8.72
CA THR A 423 21.15 -13.51 9.75
C THR A 423 22.47 -14.06 9.18
N ALA A 424 22.54 -14.31 7.87
CA ALA A 424 23.77 -14.69 7.19
C ALA A 424 24.82 -13.56 7.20
N GLU A 425 24.39 -12.31 7.36
CA GLU A 425 25.22 -11.10 7.34
C GLU A 425 25.61 -10.62 8.75
N CYS A 426 25.38 -11.41 9.80
CA CYS A 426 25.68 -11.00 11.18
C CYS A 426 27.15 -10.68 11.47
N GLY A 427 28.07 -11.10 10.59
CA GLY A 427 29.48 -10.72 10.64
C GLY A 427 29.76 -9.31 10.09
N ASP A 428 28.80 -8.68 9.41
CA ASP A 428 28.92 -7.34 8.84
C ASP A 428 28.36 -6.28 9.79
N PRO A 429 29.19 -5.38 10.35
CA PRO A 429 28.74 -4.29 11.22
C PRO A 429 27.76 -3.31 10.54
N SER A 430 27.74 -3.26 9.20
CA SER A 430 26.81 -2.43 8.44
C SER A 430 25.41 -3.04 8.37
N ALA A 431 25.27 -4.35 8.57
CA ALA A 431 24.01 -5.09 8.52
C ALA A 431 23.32 -5.26 9.89
N VAL A 432 23.97 -4.86 10.99
CA VAL A 432 23.46 -5.14 12.36
C VAL A 432 23.49 -3.94 13.30
N VAL A 433 22.66 -4.00 14.34
CA VAL A 433 22.64 -3.08 15.48
C VAL A 433 22.89 -3.87 16.77
N ALA A 434 23.95 -3.51 17.50
CA ALA A 434 24.33 -4.22 18.72
C ALA A 434 23.56 -3.72 19.96
N LEU A 435 22.94 -4.65 20.68
CA LEU A 435 22.41 -4.46 22.04
C LEU A 435 23.22 -5.31 23.02
N ARG A 436 24.03 -4.66 23.84
CA ARG A 436 24.83 -5.34 24.87
C ARG A 436 24.04 -5.53 26.15
N GLU A 437 24.26 -6.68 26.78
CA GLU A 437 23.67 -7.01 28.07
C GLU A 437 23.98 -5.94 29.12
N GLY A 438 22.93 -5.40 29.76
CA GLY A 438 23.07 -4.38 30.80
C GLY A 438 23.44 -2.96 30.35
N VAL A 439 23.62 -2.70 29.05
CA VAL A 439 24.11 -1.40 28.54
C VAL A 439 22.97 -0.41 28.18
N GLY A 440 21.81 -0.54 28.83
CA GLY A 440 20.66 0.34 28.61
C GLY A 440 19.80 -0.08 27.42
N SER A 441 19.17 0.89 26.75
CA SER A 441 18.24 0.62 25.65
C SER A 441 18.70 1.14 24.30
N LEU A 442 18.13 0.56 23.25
CA LEU A 442 18.28 1.09 21.90
C LEU A 442 17.72 2.52 21.81
N THR A 443 18.39 3.35 21.02
CA THR A 443 18.00 4.73 20.67
C THR A 443 16.99 4.74 19.52
N ALA A 444 16.26 5.84 19.33
CA ALA A 444 15.31 5.97 18.21
C ALA A 444 15.95 5.73 16.82
N PRO A 445 17.16 6.24 16.50
CA PRO A 445 17.84 5.90 15.24
C PRO A 445 18.20 4.41 15.12
N GLN A 446 18.50 3.74 16.24
CA GLN A 446 18.78 2.30 16.26
C GLN A 446 17.51 1.49 16.03
N LEU A 447 16.37 1.90 16.62
CA LEU A 447 15.06 1.31 16.30
C LEU A 447 14.72 1.52 14.82
N ALA A 448 14.97 2.70 14.27
CA ALA A 448 14.77 2.98 12.85
C ALA A 448 15.65 2.12 11.93
N ALA A 449 16.90 1.87 12.32
CA ALA A 449 17.78 0.98 11.55
C ALA A 449 17.30 -0.49 11.56
N ILE A 450 16.67 -0.93 12.64
CA ILE A 450 16.15 -2.30 12.77
C ILE A 450 14.81 -2.44 12.06
N PHE A 451 13.85 -1.58 12.39
CA PHE A 451 12.45 -1.70 11.98
C PHE A 451 12.05 -0.80 10.81
N GLY A 452 12.97 0.01 10.29
CA GLY A 452 12.66 1.05 9.30
C GLY A 452 11.95 2.28 9.87
N THR A 453 11.59 2.28 11.15
CA THR A 453 10.88 3.38 11.83
C THR A 453 11.36 3.63 13.25
N THR A 454 11.34 4.88 13.70
CA THR A 454 11.68 5.26 15.08
C THR A 454 10.63 4.82 16.10
N ARG A 455 9.43 4.43 15.66
CA ARG A 455 8.31 3.96 16.49
C ARG A 455 7.67 2.71 15.86
N PRO A 456 8.24 1.52 16.07
CA PRO A 456 7.70 0.27 15.54
C PRO A 456 6.36 -0.04 16.21
N ALA A 457 5.29 -0.16 15.43
CA ALA A 457 3.95 -0.43 15.95
C ALA A 457 3.59 -1.92 15.91
N PHE A 458 2.68 -2.34 16.79
CA PHE A 458 2.12 -3.69 16.80
C PHE A 458 0.61 -3.66 17.06
N PHE A 459 -0.11 -4.68 16.59
CA PHE A 459 -1.56 -4.83 16.78
C PHE A 459 -1.97 -6.25 17.14
N PRO A 460 -3.20 -6.45 17.67
CA PRO A 460 -3.80 -7.78 17.74
C PRO A 460 -3.79 -8.46 16.37
N GLY A 461 -3.04 -9.57 16.23
CA GLY A 461 -2.90 -10.31 14.97
C GLY A 461 -1.75 -9.86 14.07
N ALA A 462 -1.07 -8.76 14.40
CA ALA A 462 0.05 -8.19 13.65
C ALA A 462 1.26 -7.94 14.56
N PRO A 463 1.98 -9.01 14.98
CA PRO A 463 3.15 -8.83 15.82
C PRO A 463 4.34 -8.34 14.99
N LEU A 464 5.20 -7.55 15.61
CA LEU A 464 6.54 -7.27 15.11
C LEU A 464 7.32 -8.58 15.07
N PHE A 465 7.98 -8.85 13.95
CA PHE A 465 8.90 -9.97 13.82
C PHE A 465 10.31 -9.44 13.74
N GLU A 466 11.22 -10.08 14.46
CA GLU A 466 12.60 -9.63 14.46
C GLU A 466 13.56 -10.80 14.56
N ARG A 467 14.78 -10.60 14.04
CA ARG A 467 15.87 -11.57 14.07
C ARG A 467 17.14 -10.95 14.62
N PHE A 468 17.91 -11.74 15.34
CA PHE A 468 19.25 -11.34 15.74
C PHE A 468 20.20 -12.52 15.81
N CYS A 469 21.48 -12.19 15.84
CA CYS A 469 22.53 -13.14 16.18
C CYS A 469 23.02 -12.93 17.59
N TYR A 470 23.28 -14.03 18.29
CA TYR A 470 23.83 -14.03 19.65
C TYR A 470 25.35 -14.19 19.61
N ILE A 471 26.05 -13.31 20.31
CA ILE A 471 27.48 -13.42 20.59
C ILE A 471 27.64 -13.59 22.10
N GLY A 472 28.13 -14.75 22.53
CA GLY A 472 28.40 -15.05 23.92
C GLY A 472 28.73 -16.53 24.16
N PRO A 473 29.22 -16.90 25.35
CA PRO A 473 29.47 -18.28 25.71
C PRO A 473 28.15 -19.06 25.85
N ASN A 474 28.05 -20.25 25.26
CA ASN A 474 26.90 -21.16 25.35
C ASN A 474 25.55 -20.50 24.99
N PRO A 475 25.22 -20.36 23.69
CA PRO A 475 23.95 -19.76 23.27
C PRO A 475 22.75 -20.50 23.89
N PRO A 476 21.85 -19.80 24.62
CA PRO A 476 20.70 -20.43 25.27
C PRO A 476 19.64 -20.85 24.25
N ALA A 477 18.78 -21.82 24.57
CA ALA A 477 17.70 -22.19 23.65
C ALA A 477 16.71 -21.04 23.40
N GLN A 478 16.58 -20.12 24.35
CA GLN A 478 15.70 -18.95 24.30
C GLN A 478 16.39 -17.72 24.88
N VAL A 479 16.09 -16.56 24.32
CA VAL A 479 16.55 -15.26 24.79
C VAL A 479 15.33 -14.37 25.05
N PHE A 480 15.37 -13.62 26.16
CA PHE A 480 14.30 -12.69 26.55
C PHE A 480 14.82 -11.26 26.55
N ILE A 481 14.10 -10.37 25.86
CA ILE A 481 14.41 -8.95 25.75
C ILE A 481 13.28 -8.17 26.41
N GLY A 482 13.62 -7.20 27.26
CA GLY A 482 12.64 -6.30 27.86
C GLY A 482 12.13 -5.30 26.83
N VAL A 483 10.81 -5.23 26.66
CA VAL A 483 10.13 -4.29 25.76
C VAL A 483 9.32 -3.31 26.58
N THR A 484 9.51 -2.02 26.33
CA THR A 484 8.60 -0.97 26.81
C THR A 484 7.77 -0.49 25.64
N THR A 485 6.47 -0.39 25.86
CA THR A 485 5.45 0.00 24.88
C THR A 485 4.76 1.29 25.33
N GLY A 486 4.41 2.13 24.35
CA GLY A 486 3.83 3.45 24.54
C GLY A 486 2.67 3.73 23.62
#